data_AF-A0A2H0UWF7-F1
#
_entry.id   AF-A0A2H0UWF7-F1
#
_cell.length_a   1.000
_cell.length_b   1.000
_cell.length_c   1.000
_cell.angle_alpha   90.00
_cell.angle_beta   90.00
_cell.angle_gamma   90.00
#
_symmetry.space_group_name_H-M   'P 1'
#
loop_
_entity.id
_entity.type
_entity.pdbx_description
1 polymer ?
#
loop_
_entity_poly.entity_id
_entity_poly.type
_entity_poly.pdbx_seq_one_letter_code
_entity_poly.pdbx_strand_id
1 'polypeptide(L)'
;MNGVGRFTESLSVGSQSYGSTGDVIASGIGQFGAVQSIGVLSVQGNAYLWRGADMSNSRIIRVASPTYSDDAATKSYVDSYTPSWNKLTGFPSSCSGGQYVSGVGSSLTCSVPSNSWTDSSSYTYLNRNSEFSIDNSGSLDMPGSLSVSGGGYSLAMVVDSDGIHMWSGDIRMWNGGHIYTTNLTTTGNVGIGTSPSYSNKLEVYGNVNIQGTLSASTKNFVIDHPLDPENKQLIHSSLEGPEIAVFYRGEAQLQNGKAEVVLPNYFEALTRKENRTVLLTPKF
;
A
#
# COMPACT_ATOMS: atom_id res chain seq x y z
N MET A 1 59.45 -35.33 89.79
CA MET A 1 59.47 -33.87 90.01
C MET A 1 60.54 -33.26 89.11
N ASN A 2 60.31 -32.02 88.68
CA ASN A 2 61.11 -31.15 87.80
C ASN A 2 60.81 -31.24 86.29
N GLY A 3 59.84 -30.43 85.89
CA GLY A 3 59.47 -30.16 84.50
C GLY A 3 60.45 -29.22 83.80
N VAL A 4 60.57 -29.41 82.49
CA VAL A 4 61.36 -28.58 81.59
C VAL A 4 60.52 -27.38 81.18
N GLY A 5 60.80 -26.21 81.76
CA GLY A 5 60.18 -24.95 81.36
C GLY A 5 60.71 -24.46 80.02
N ARG A 6 59.83 -24.28 79.03
CA ARG A 6 60.09 -23.48 77.83
C ARG A 6 60.16 -22.00 78.23
N PHE A 7 61.30 -21.36 78.01
CA PHE A 7 61.38 -19.89 78.03
C PHE A 7 60.87 -19.34 76.69
N THR A 8 59.74 -18.66 76.70
CA THR A 8 59.36 -17.72 75.64
C THR A 8 59.91 -16.35 76.04
N GLU A 9 60.99 -15.91 75.40
CA GLU A 9 61.42 -14.52 75.49
C GLU A 9 60.44 -13.64 74.70
N SER A 10 59.54 -12.98 75.41
CA SER A 10 58.74 -11.89 74.87
C SER A 10 59.52 -10.59 75.09
N LEU A 11 60.17 -10.08 74.03
CA LEU A 11 60.75 -8.74 74.03
C LEU A 11 59.61 -7.71 74.05
N SER A 12 59.29 -7.21 75.24
CA SER A 12 58.34 -6.10 75.44
C SER A 12 59.07 -4.79 75.23
N VAL A 13 58.87 -4.15 74.07
CA VAL A 13 59.33 -2.76 73.85
C VAL A 13 58.19 -1.83 74.25
N GLY A 14 58.34 -1.17 75.40
CA GLY A 14 57.42 -0.12 75.86
C GLY A 14 57.45 1.08 74.93
N SER A 15 56.27 1.66 74.68
CA SER A 15 56.03 2.81 73.79
C SER A 15 57.05 3.94 73.99
N GLN A 16 57.84 4.24 72.96
CA GLN A 16 58.53 5.52 72.84
C GLN A 16 57.88 6.35 71.74
N SER A 17 57.40 7.55 72.11
CA SER A 17 57.11 8.61 71.14
C SER A 17 58.43 9.21 70.69
N TYR A 18 58.87 8.94 69.46
CA TYR A 18 59.91 9.71 68.78
C TYR A 18 59.42 10.18 67.42
N GLY A 19 59.64 11.47 67.14
CA GLY A 19 59.41 12.07 65.84
C GLY A 19 60.28 11.41 64.76
N SER A 20 59.69 11.23 63.58
CA SER A 20 60.29 10.86 62.29
C SER A 20 61.34 9.73 62.31
N THR A 21 60.97 8.57 61.75
CA THR A 21 61.80 7.39 61.41
C THR A 21 62.19 6.44 62.56
N GLY A 22 61.20 5.87 63.24
CA GLY A 22 61.36 4.68 64.07
C GLY A 22 60.68 3.46 63.44
N ASP A 23 61.36 2.78 62.51
CA ASP A 23 60.92 1.47 62.05
C ASP A 23 61.34 0.41 63.08
N VAL A 24 60.38 -0.31 63.68
CA VAL A 24 60.68 -1.57 64.37
C VAL A 24 60.97 -2.61 63.28
N ILE A 25 62.25 -2.79 62.94
CA ILE A 25 62.68 -3.84 62.02
C ILE A 25 62.62 -5.17 62.78
N ALA A 26 61.49 -5.87 62.72
CA ALA A 26 61.44 -7.30 63.03
C ALA A 26 62.06 -8.09 61.86
N SER A 27 63.37 -7.95 61.64
CA SER A 27 64.09 -8.75 60.66
C SER A 27 64.20 -10.19 61.18
N GLY A 28 63.69 -11.17 60.43
CA GLY A 28 63.90 -12.58 60.73
C GLY A 28 62.91 -13.26 61.67
N ILE A 29 61.64 -12.80 61.75
CA ILE A 29 60.56 -13.66 62.27
C ILE A 29 60.52 -14.92 61.37
N GLY A 30 61.04 -16.03 61.87
CA GLY A 30 61.17 -17.29 61.12
C GLY A 30 59.82 -17.88 60.72
N GLN A 31 59.83 -19.08 60.12
CA GLN A 31 58.69 -19.76 59.48
C GLN A 31 57.38 -19.85 60.31
N PHE A 32 57.41 -19.56 61.61
CA PHE A 32 56.27 -19.62 62.54
C PHE A 32 56.07 -18.34 63.38
N GLY A 33 56.69 -17.22 63.00
CA GLY A 33 56.52 -15.94 63.68
C GLY A 33 55.18 -15.28 63.33
N ALA A 34 54.54 -14.64 64.31
CA ALA A 34 53.32 -13.85 64.11
C ALA A 34 53.55 -12.40 64.53
N VAL A 35 53.10 -11.46 63.69
CA VAL A 35 52.99 -10.04 64.05
C VAL A 35 51.53 -9.77 64.34
N GLN A 36 51.21 -9.47 65.60
CA GLN A 36 49.88 -9.05 66.00
C GLN A 36 49.84 -7.53 66.10
N SER A 37 49.01 -6.89 65.29
CA SER A 37 48.70 -5.47 65.41
C SER A 37 47.25 -5.33 65.89
N ILE A 38 47.06 -4.56 66.96
CA ILE A 38 45.73 -4.19 67.48
C ILE A 38 45.19 -2.95 66.74
N GLY A 39 46.04 -2.25 65.98
CA GLY A 39 45.70 -1.10 65.15
C GLY A 39 46.14 -1.30 63.69
N VAL A 40 46.62 -0.22 63.07
CA VAL A 40 47.06 -0.24 61.66
C VAL A 40 48.40 -0.97 61.53
N LEU A 41 48.42 -2.04 60.72
CA LEU A 41 49.65 -2.60 60.19
C LEU A 41 49.99 -1.88 58.88
N SER A 42 51.06 -1.09 58.87
CA SER A 42 51.57 -0.43 57.66
C SER A 42 52.70 -1.24 57.04
N VAL A 43 52.65 -1.46 55.73
CA VAL A 43 53.73 -2.08 54.95
C VAL A 43 54.14 -1.05 53.90
N GLN A 44 55.38 -0.55 53.97
CA GLN A 44 55.89 0.48 53.04
C GLN A 44 56.27 -0.08 51.65
N GLY A 45 55.99 -1.37 51.39
CA GLY A 45 56.29 -2.06 50.15
C GLY A 45 55.31 -3.20 49.90
N ASN A 46 55.77 -4.28 49.27
CA ASN A 46 54.92 -5.41 48.93
C ASN A 46 54.69 -6.34 50.14
N ALA A 47 53.43 -6.74 50.33
CA ALA A 47 53.07 -7.83 51.24
C ALA A 47 52.86 -9.11 50.43
N TYR A 48 53.75 -10.09 50.56
CA TYR A 48 53.63 -11.40 49.91
C TYR A 48 52.94 -12.40 50.84
N LEU A 49 51.80 -12.96 50.43
CA LEU A 49 51.01 -13.89 51.22
C LEU A 49 51.00 -15.27 50.56
N TRP A 50 51.64 -16.26 51.19
CA TRP A 50 51.82 -17.58 50.59
C TRP A 50 50.58 -18.49 50.68
N ARG A 51 49.72 -18.27 51.69
CA ARG A 51 48.51 -19.08 51.96
C ARG A 51 47.20 -18.29 51.90
N GLY A 52 47.24 -17.08 51.32
CA GLY A 52 46.09 -16.17 51.22
C GLY A 52 45.96 -15.18 52.38
N ALA A 53 45.00 -14.26 52.24
CA ALA A 53 44.57 -13.31 53.27
C ALA A 53 43.20 -13.74 53.80
N ASP A 54 43.08 -14.02 55.09
CA ASP A 54 41.77 -14.11 55.75
C ASP A 54 41.43 -12.75 56.35
N MET A 55 40.37 -12.12 55.81
CA MET A 55 39.91 -10.79 56.23
C MET A 55 38.58 -10.85 57.01
N SER A 56 38.03 -12.05 57.24
CA SER A 56 36.68 -12.24 57.77
C SER A 56 35.67 -11.34 57.01
N ASN A 57 34.89 -10.52 57.72
CA ASN A 57 33.93 -9.57 57.13
C ASN A 57 34.52 -8.19 56.81
N SER A 58 35.85 -8.04 56.84
CA SER A 58 36.52 -6.76 56.53
C SER A 58 36.54 -6.50 55.03
N ARG A 59 36.58 -5.22 54.64
CA ARG A 59 36.58 -4.80 53.23
C ARG A 59 37.98 -4.41 52.76
N ILE A 60 38.32 -4.78 51.53
CA ILE A 60 39.43 -4.16 50.80
C ILE A 60 38.88 -2.89 50.15
N ILE A 61 39.45 -1.74 50.52
CA ILE A 61 39.09 -0.44 49.93
C ILE A 61 40.26 0.09 49.09
N ARG A 62 39.96 0.89 48.08
CA ARG A 62 40.96 1.50 47.17
C ARG A 62 41.81 0.47 46.41
N VAL A 63 41.18 -0.59 45.90
CA VAL A 63 41.78 -1.47 44.89
C VAL A 63 42.08 -0.63 43.64
N ALA A 64 43.29 -0.76 43.10
CA ALA A 64 43.69 -0.05 41.88
C ALA A 64 42.95 -0.62 40.64
N SER A 65 42.94 0.14 39.55
CA SER A 65 42.43 -0.39 38.28
C SER A 65 43.28 -1.59 37.82
N PRO A 66 42.66 -2.71 37.40
CA PRO A 66 43.39 -3.89 36.96
C PRO A 66 44.19 -3.58 35.69
N THR A 67 45.42 -4.07 35.63
CA THR A 67 46.33 -3.94 34.48
C THR A 67 46.56 -5.29 33.80
N TYR A 68 46.52 -6.38 34.56
CA TYR A 68 46.64 -7.75 34.08
C TYR A 68 45.31 -8.51 34.21
N SER A 69 45.18 -9.64 33.50
CA SER A 69 43.96 -10.47 33.51
C SER A 69 43.62 -11.07 34.88
N ASP A 70 44.62 -11.18 35.75
CA ASP A 70 44.52 -11.91 37.02
C ASP A 70 44.40 -10.94 38.21
N ASP A 71 44.38 -9.63 37.94
CA ASP A 71 44.21 -8.59 38.96
C ASP A 71 42.78 -8.59 39.51
N ALA A 72 42.64 -8.20 40.78
CA ALA A 72 41.33 -7.86 41.32
C ALA A 72 40.77 -6.61 40.61
N ALA A 73 39.54 -6.69 40.11
CA ALA A 73 38.91 -5.59 39.39
C ALA A 73 38.12 -4.67 40.33
N THR A 74 38.13 -3.36 40.04
CA THR A 74 37.22 -2.41 40.70
C THR A 74 35.79 -2.58 40.17
N LYS A 75 34.78 -2.23 40.99
CA LYS A 75 33.38 -2.25 40.53
C LYS A 75 33.17 -1.37 39.28
N SER A 76 33.78 -0.19 39.25
CA SER A 76 33.71 0.72 38.09
C SER A 76 34.30 0.07 36.83
N TYR A 77 35.42 -0.65 36.95
CA TYR A 77 36.01 -1.38 35.84
C TYR A 77 35.07 -2.48 35.32
N VAL A 78 34.46 -3.27 36.21
CA VAL A 78 33.50 -4.32 35.82
C VAL A 78 32.23 -3.73 35.21
N ASP A 79 31.66 -2.70 35.82
CA ASP A 79 30.39 -2.09 35.37
C ASP A 79 30.53 -1.32 34.04
N SER A 80 31.73 -0.80 33.75
CA SER A 80 32.02 -0.11 32.48
C SER A 80 32.33 -1.06 31.33
N TYR A 81 32.50 -2.35 31.60
CA TYR A 81 32.70 -3.36 30.58
C TYR A 81 31.37 -3.67 29.88
N THR A 82 31.17 -3.10 28.69
CA THR A 82 30.06 -3.49 27.81
C THR A 82 30.49 -4.70 26.97
N PRO A 83 29.98 -5.91 27.24
CA PRO A 83 30.37 -7.07 26.45
C PRO A 83 29.96 -6.84 24.99
N SER A 84 30.88 -7.11 24.06
CA SER A 84 30.56 -7.16 22.63
C SER A 84 29.44 -8.16 22.39
N TRP A 85 28.52 -7.85 21.48
CA TRP A 85 27.41 -8.73 21.07
C TRP A 85 27.87 -10.16 20.77
N ASN A 86 29.07 -10.34 20.22
CA ASN A 86 29.64 -11.64 19.87
C ASN A 86 30.05 -12.50 21.09
N LYS A 87 30.07 -11.92 22.30
CA LYS A 87 30.37 -12.61 23.56
C LYS A 87 29.12 -13.00 24.35
N LEU A 88 27.93 -12.65 23.87
CA LEU A 88 26.65 -13.05 24.46
C LEU A 88 26.30 -14.46 23.97
N THR A 89 26.71 -15.48 24.73
CA THR A 89 26.47 -16.89 24.39
C THR A 89 25.11 -17.43 24.86
N GLY A 90 24.23 -16.56 25.39
CA GLY A 90 22.95 -16.97 26.00
C GLY A 90 21.92 -15.86 26.24
N PHE A 91 21.83 -14.85 25.36
CA PHE A 91 20.76 -13.83 25.40
C PHE A 91 19.57 -14.32 24.54
N PRO A 92 18.29 -14.03 24.90
CA PRO A 92 17.14 -14.90 24.61
C PRO A 92 16.89 -15.12 23.12
N SER A 93 16.20 -16.22 22.82
CA SER A 93 15.81 -16.69 21.49
C SER A 93 15.39 -15.55 20.55
N SER A 94 15.99 -15.51 19.36
CA SER A 94 15.68 -14.53 18.33
C SER A 94 14.19 -14.54 17.98
N CYS A 95 13.67 -13.38 17.55
CA CYS A 95 12.35 -13.34 16.94
C CYS A 95 12.28 -14.31 15.75
N SER A 96 11.09 -14.88 15.50
CA SER A 96 10.89 -15.74 14.34
C SER A 96 10.98 -14.93 13.05
N GLY A 97 11.30 -15.58 11.92
CA GLY A 97 11.32 -14.92 10.62
C GLY A 97 10.01 -14.18 10.34
N GLY A 98 10.10 -12.90 9.97
CA GLY A 98 8.93 -12.02 9.74
C GLY A 98 8.48 -11.17 10.93
N GLN A 99 9.19 -11.22 12.06
CA GLN A 99 8.94 -10.37 13.23
C GLN A 99 10.07 -9.36 13.45
N TYR A 100 9.78 -8.25 14.12
CA TYR A 100 10.78 -7.28 14.59
C TYR A 100 10.75 -7.15 16.12
N VAL A 101 11.88 -6.77 16.72
CA VAL A 101 11.98 -6.52 18.16
C VAL A 101 11.28 -5.21 18.49
N SER A 102 10.21 -5.27 19.29
CA SER A 102 9.44 -4.12 19.75
C SER A 102 9.75 -3.71 21.19
N GLY A 103 10.55 -4.50 21.91
CA GLY A 103 11.03 -4.18 23.26
C GLY A 103 12.19 -5.08 23.68
N VAL A 104 13.09 -4.54 24.50
CA VAL A 104 14.26 -5.26 25.04
C VAL A 104 14.19 -5.27 26.57
N GLY A 105 14.04 -6.45 27.15
CA GLY A 105 14.02 -6.68 28.60
C GLY A 105 14.73 -7.99 28.97
N SER A 106 14.20 -8.73 29.95
CA SER A 106 14.66 -10.09 30.27
C SER A 106 14.40 -11.10 29.15
N SER A 107 13.51 -10.77 28.21
CA SER A 107 13.31 -11.42 26.92
C SER A 107 13.14 -10.38 25.82
N LEU A 108 13.30 -10.79 24.54
CA LEU A 108 12.88 -9.96 23.42
C LEU A 108 11.34 -9.96 23.33
N THR A 109 10.74 -8.79 23.21
CA THR A 109 9.35 -8.67 22.77
C THR A 109 9.37 -8.58 21.26
N CYS A 110 8.72 -9.53 20.57
CA CYS A 110 8.66 -9.60 19.12
C CYS A 110 7.26 -9.23 18.66
N SER A 111 7.15 -8.31 17.71
CA SER A 111 5.89 -7.95 17.06
C SER A 111 5.90 -8.40 15.61
N VAL A 112 4.73 -8.86 15.12
CA VAL A 112 4.50 -8.97 13.69
C VAL A 112 4.13 -7.59 13.15
N PRO A 113 4.65 -7.16 11.98
CA PRO A 113 4.09 -6.01 11.30
C PRO A 113 2.61 -6.33 11.02
N SER A 114 1.69 -5.49 11.48
CA SER A 114 0.27 -5.68 11.22
C SER A 114 0.05 -5.58 9.71
N ASN A 115 -0.18 -6.71 9.07
CA ASN A 115 -0.75 -6.78 7.73
C ASN A 115 -2.27 -6.52 7.81
N SER A 116 -2.63 -5.37 8.35
CA SER A 116 -4.02 -4.95 8.45
C SER A 116 -4.06 -3.43 8.27
N TRP A 117 -4.48 -3.01 7.08
CA TRP A 117 -4.98 -1.66 6.86
C TRP A 117 -6.29 -1.53 7.65
N THR A 118 -6.19 -1.36 8.97
CA THR A 118 -7.33 -1.27 9.91
C THR A 118 -7.56 0.14 10.42
N ASP A 119 -6.92 1.14 9.81
CA ASP A 119 -7.24 2.52 10.07
C ASP A 119 -8.04 3.10 8.91
N SER A 120 -9.21 3.64 9.21
CA SER A 120 -10.15 4.27 8.28
C SER A 120 -9.55 5.50 7.56
N SER A 121 -8.28 5.83 7.78
CA SER A 121 -7.58 6.97 7.18
C SER A 121 -6.06 6.73 7.03
N SER A 122 -5.67 5.62 6.42
CA SER A 122 -4.27 5.40 6.03
C SER A 122 -3.95 6.09 4.70
N TYR A 123 -3.12 7.14 4.72
CA TYR A 123 -2.63 7.83 3.52
C TYR A 123 -1.20 7.37 3.18
N THR A 124 -0.98 6.91 1.95
CA THR A 124 0.38 6.72 1.42
C THR A 124 0.74 7.95 0.57
N TYR A 125 1.66 8.76 1.07
CA TYR A 125 2.17 9.92 0.33
C TYR A 125 3.36 9.50 -0.55
N LEU A 126 3.28 9.81 -1.84
CA LEU A 126 4.39 9.69 -2.77
C LEU A 126 4.99 11.09 -3.01
N ASN A 127 6.31 11.18 -3.06
CA ASN A 127 6.99 12.45 -3.33
C ASN A 127 6.76 12.88 -4.79
N ARG A 128 7.01 14.15 -5.13
CA ARG A 128 6.77 14.71 -6.48
C ARG A 128 7.45 13.97 -7.64
N ASN A 129 8.50 13.20 -7.36
CA ASN A 129 9.26 12.41 -8.33
C ASN A 129 9.14 10.89 -8.10
N SER A 130 8.12 10.46 -7.35
CA SER A 130 7.89 9.05 -7.05
C SER A 130 6.87 8.46 -8.03
N GLU A 131 7.11 7.22 -8.44
CA GLU A 131 6.21 6.44 -9.28
C GLU A 131 5.43 5.44 -8.41
N PHE A 132 4.11 5.35 -8.61
CA PHE A 132 3.30 4.26 -8.11
C PHE A 132 3.10 3.26 -9.24
N SER A 133 3.71 2.08 -9.14
CA SER A 133 3.60 1.03 -10.15
C SER A 133 2.96 -0.21 -9.53
N ILE A 134 2.04 -0.82 -10.27
CA ILE A 134 1.45 -2.13 -9.97
C ILE A 134 1.97 -3.08 -11.04
N ASP A 135 2.59 -4.19 -10.62
CA ASP A 135 3.25 -5.11 -11.54
C ASP A 135 2.26 -5.92 -12.40
N ASN A 136 2.80 -6.76 -13.28
CA ASN A 136 2.11 -7.43 -14.39
C ASN A 136 0.95 -8.37 -13.99
N SER A 137 0.63 -8.48 -12.69
CA SER A 137 -0.43 -9.31 -12.14
C SER A 137 -1.28 -8.64 -11.05
N GLY A 138 -0.98 -7.39 -10.67
CA GLY A 138 -1.72 -6.69 -9.64
C GLY A 138 -2.90 -5.87 -10.19
N SER A 139 -4.04 -5.90 -9.49
CA SER A 139 -5.14 -4.95 -9.66
C SER A 139 -5.11 -3.89 -8.56
N LEU A 140 -5.53 -2.66 -8.88
CA LEU A 140 -5.87 -1.65 -7.88
C LEU A 140 -7.38 -1.70 -7.60
N ASP A 141 -7.79 -2.49 -6.61
CA ASP A 141 -9.19 -2.55 -6.20
C ASP A 141 -9.49 -1.47 -5.15
N MET A 142 -10.10 -0.35 -5.56
CA MET A 142 -10.50 0.74 -4.68
C MET A 142 -12.02 0.73 -4.46
N PRO A 143 -12.53 0.35 -3.28
CA PRO A 143 -13.93 0.56 -2.94
C PRO A 143 -14.21 2.07 -2.86
N GLY A 144 -14.88 2.63 -3.86
CA GLY A 144 -15.16 4.06 -3.99
C GLY A 144 -14.66 4.64 -5.31
N SER A 145 -13.85 5.68 -5.26
CA SER A 145 -13.29 6.35 -6.45
C SER A 145 -11.77 6.50 -6.37
N LEU A 146 -11.10 6.34 -7.53
CA LEU A 146 -9.70 6.73 -7.73
C LEU A 146 -9.67 8.19 -8.20
N SER A 147 -9.06 9.08 -7.42
CA SER A 147 -8.87 10.48 -7.76
C SER A 147 -7.39 10.77 -7.99
N VAL A 148 -7.01 11.11 -9.23
CA VAL A 148 -5.65 11.54 -9.58
C VAL A 148 -5.68 13.05 -9.77
N SER A 149 -5.06 13.83 -8.88
CA SER A 149 -5.03 15.29 -9.00
C SER A 149 -3.64 15.89 -9.01
N GLY A 150 -3.38 16.73 -10.01
CA GLY A 150 -2.17 17.53 -10.15
C GLY A 150 -2.54 18.98 -10.46
N GLY A 151 -1.70 19.93 -10.08
CA GLY A 151 -1.92 21.38 -10.28
C GLY A 151 -1.85 21.84 -11.74
N GLY A 152 -2.48 21.10 -12.65
CA GLY A 152 -2.55 21.33 -14.08
C GLY A 152 -3.77 20.64 -14.69
N TYR A 153 -3.85 19.30 -14.67
CA TYR A 153 -5.03 18.53 -15.07
C TYR A 153 -5.01 17.12 -14.45
N SER A 154 -6.20 16.52 -14.32
CA SER A 154 -6.47 15.18 -13.79
C SER A 154 -7.19 14.33 -14.83
N LEU A 155 -6.66 13.18 -15.20
CA LEU A 155 -7.42 12.17 -15.95
C LEU A 155 -7.01 10.77 -15.49
N ALA A 156 -8.00 9.97 -15.05
CA ALA A 156 -7.85 8.55 -14.76
C ALA A 156 -8.36 7.76 -15.99
N MET A 157 -7.45 7.10 -16.68
CA MET A 157 -7.72 6.17 -17.79
C MET A 157 -6.85 4.94 -17.58
N VAL A 158 -7.43 3.74 -17.66
CA VAL A 158 -6.63 2.53 -17.93
C VAL A 158 -6.29 2.57 -19.40
N VAL A 159 -5.00 2.58 -19.72
CA VAL A 159 -4.48 2.64 -21.09
C VAL A 159 -3.50 1.47 -21.23
N ASP A 160 -3.84 0.51 -22.09
CA ASP A 160 -2.92 -0.55 -22.52
C ASP A 160 -2.63 -0.44 -24.02
N SER A 161 -1.93 -1.42 -24.59
CA SER A 161 -1.58 -1.45 -26.01
C SER A 161 -2.78 -1.53 -26.96
N ASP A 162 -3.96 -1.87 -26.44
CA ASP A 162 -5.21 -2.08 -27.17
C ASP A 162 -6.30 -1.03 -26.82
N GLY A 163 -6.04 -0.07 -25.93
CA GLY A 163 -6.91 1.10 -25.66
C GLY A 163 -7.40 1.24 -24.20
N ILE A 164 -8.61 1.79 -24.01
CA ILE A 164 -9.29 1.91 -22.70
C ILE A 164 -10.35 0.81 -22.60
N HIS A 165 -10.15 -0.20 -21.75
CA HIS A 165 -11.06 -1.35 -21.58
C HIS A 165 -11.72 -1.34 -20.19
N MET A 166 -13.02 -1.63 -20.11
CA MET A 166 -13.75 -1.83 -18.83
C MET A 166 -14.41 -3.22 -18.83
N TRP A 167 -14.07 -4.06 -17.84
CA TRP A 167 -14.59 -5.42 -17.69
C TRP A 167 -16.05 -5.47 -17.19
N SER A 168 -16.54 -4.39 -16.55
CA SER A 168 -17.95 -4.14 -16.21
C SER A 168 -18.11 -2.74 -15.63
N GLY A 169 -19.07 -1.93 -16.13
CA GLY A 169 -19.37 -0.56 -15.67
C GLY A 169 -19.26 0.51 -16.78
N ASP A 170 -19.63 1.77 -16.47
CA ASP A 170 -19.60 2.90 -17.41
C ASP A 170 -18.29 3.73 -17.29
N ILE A 171 -17.76 4.24 -18.41
CA ILE A 171 -16.77 5.33 -18.42
C ILE A 171 -17.50 6.64 -18.08
N ARG A 172 -17.25 7.21 -16.88
CA ARG A 172 -17.83 8.50 -16.46
C ARG A 172 -16.79 9.62 -16.50
N MET A 173 -16.85 10.46 -17.53
CA MET A 173 -16.04 11.67 -17.64
C MET A 173 -16.78 12.84 -16.98
N TRP A 174 -16.31 13.29 -15.81
CA TRP A 174 -16.97 14.36 -15.05
C TRP A 174 -16.36 15.73 -15.36
N ASN A 175 -17.16 16.61 -15.98
CA ASN A 175 -17.07 18.06 -15.76
C ASN A 175 -18.42 18.70 -16.13
N GLY A 176 -19.16 19.19 -15.15
CA GLY A 176 -20.18 20.23 -15.37
C GLY A 176 -21.37 19.96 -16.28
N GLY A 177 -21.73 18.70 -16.63
CA GLY A 177 -23.14 18.40 -16.93
C GLY A 177 -23.56 17.52 -18.12
N HIS A 178 -22.75 16.74 -18.84
CA HIS A 178 -23.31 15.74 -19.79
C HIS A 178 -22.41 14.50 -20.02
N ILE A 179 -22.99 13.29 -19.85
CA ILE A 179 -23.01 12.08 -20.73
C ILE A 179 -23.96 11.09 -20.02
N TYR A 180 -25.13 10.80 -20.60
CA TYR A 180 -26.20 10.04 -19.91
C TYR A 180 -26.16 8.52 -20.10
N THR A 181 -25.22 7.97 -20.87
CA THR A 181 -24.92 6.53 -21.12
C THR A 181 -24.27 6.44 -22.50
N THR A 182 -22.95 6.47 -22.59
CA THR A 182 -22.25 6.04 -23.81
C THR A 182 -21.68 4.66 -23.54
N ASN A 183 -22.38 3.64 -24.00
CA ASN A 183 -21.92 2.26 -23.91
C ASN A 183 -21.04 1.97 -25.13
N LEU A 184 -19.77 1.63 -24.91
CA LEU A 184 -18.86 1.14 -25.96
C LEU A 184 -18.62 -0.35 -25.71
N THR A 185 -19.04 -1.20 -26.64
CA THR A 185 -18.88 -2.65 -26.51
C THR A 185 -17.51 -3.10 -27.03
N THR A 186 -17.06 -4.30 -26.65
CA THR A 186 -15.83 -4.94 -27.19
C THR A 186 -15.89 -5.18 -28.70
N THR A 187 -17.08 -5.11 -29.31
CA THR A 187 -17.29 -5.19 -30.75
C THR A 187 -17.31 -3.82 -31.44
N GLY A 188 -17.06 -2.74 -30.71
CA GLY A 188 -17.03 -1.36 -31.22
C GLY A 188 -18.41 -0.77 -31.52
N ASN A 189 -19.46 -1.19 -30.82
CA ASN A 189 -20.80 -0.59 -30.95
C ASN A 189 -20.98 0.54 -29.94
N VAL A 190 -21.62 1.64 -30.35
CA VAL A 190 -21.91 2.82 -29.52
C VAL A 190 -23.41 2.95 -29.29
N GLY A 191 -23.84 2.93 -28.03
CA GLY A 191 -25.22 3.19 -27.63
C GLY A 191 -25.34 4.53 -26.90
N ILE A 192 -26.32 5.38 -27.28
CA ILE A 192 -26.64 6.65 -26.63
C ILE A 192 -28.10 6.62 -26.15
N GLY A 193 -28.30 6.60 -24.82
CA GLY A 193 -29.64 6.53 -24.22
C GLY A 193 -30.32 5.17 -24.37
N THR A 194 -29.56 4.11 -24.65
CA THR A 194 -30.05 2.74 -24.87
C THR A 194 -29.82 1.83 -23.65
N SER A 195 -30.61 0.77 -23.53
CA SER A 195 -30.47 -0.32 -22.54
C SER A 195 -29.75 -1.52 -23.20
N PRO A 196 -29.03 -2.39 -22.46
CA PRO A 196 -27.62 -2.78 -22.70
C PRO A 196 -27.34 -3.70 -23.90
N SER A 197 -28.29 -3.92 -24.79
CA SER A 197 -28.14 -4.80 -25.95
C SER A 197 -28.62 -4.10 -27.21
N TYR A 198 -27.67 -3.67 -28.03
CA TYR A 198 -27.90 -3.07 -29.34
C TYR A 198 -26.94 -3.70 -30.36
N SER A 199 -27.47 -4.03 -31.53
CA SER A 199 -26.75 -4.72 -32.60
C SER A 199 -26.10 -3.77 -33.61
N ASN A 200 -26.52 -2.50 -33.60
CA ASN A 200 -26.02 -1.48 -34.52
C ASN A 200 -24.67 -0.92 -34.07
N LYS A 201 -23.85 -0.48 -35.04
CA LYS A 201 -22.59 0.21 -34.75
C LYS A 201 -22.80 1.53 -34.00
N LEU A 202 -23.89 2.22 -34.31
CA LEU A 202 -24.36 3.40 -33.58
C LEU A 202 -25.87 3.27 -33.39
N GLU A 203 -26.34 3.32 -32.14
CA GLU A 203 -27.76 3.34 -31.79
C GLU A 203 -28.06 4.51 -30.85
N VAL A 204 -29.02 5.35 -31.22
CA VAL A 204 -29.39 6.55 -30.46
C VAL A 204 -30.88 6.51 -30.16
N TYR A 205 -31.24 6.46 -28.89
CA TYR A 205 -32.63 6.62 -28.47
C TYR A 205 -32.93 8.10 -28.23
N GLY A 206 -33.54 8.74 -29.22
CA GLY A 206 -33.89 10.16 -29.20
C GLY A 206 -33.51 10.90 -30.47
N ASN A 207 -33.50 12.23 -30.39
CA ASN A 207 -33.21 13.09 -31.54
C ASN A 207 -31.71 13.19 -31.81
N VAL A 208 -31.32 13.07 -33.07
CA VAL A 208 -29.95 13.32 -33.54
C VAL A 208 -29.93 14.64 -34.31
N ASN A 209 -29.15 15.63 -33.83
CA ASN A 209 -28.88 16.86 -34.57
C ASN A 209 -27.50 16.77 -35.24
N ILE A 210 -27.46 16.85 -36.57
CA ILE A 210 -26.24 16.75 -37.36
C ILE A 210 -25.98 18.11 -38.02
N GLN A 211 -25.03 18.87 -37.48
CA GLN A 211 -24.63 20.16 -38.09
C GLN A 211 -23.91 19.98 -39.44
N GLY A 212 -23.29 18.83 -39.64
CA GLY A 212 -22.55 18.48 -40.85
C GLY A 212 -23.36 17.65 -41.85
N THR A 213 -22.66 16.95 -42.74
CA THR A 213 -23.29 16.04 -43.72
C THR A 213 -23.47 14.65 -43.13
N LEU A 214 -24.68 14.09 -43.24
CA LEU A 214 -24.94 12.66 -43.05
C LEU A 214 -24.87 11.94 -44.41
N SER A 215 -23.79 11.19 -44.63
CA SER A 215 -23.64 10.30 -45.79
C SER A 215 -23.99 8.86 -45.41
N ALA A 216 -24.94 8.27 -46.12
CA ALA A 216 -25.37 6.88 -45.91
C ALA A 216 -25.75 6.26 -47.27
N SER A 217 -25.56 4.95 -47.42
CA SER A 217 -26.05 4.21 -48.60
C SER A 217 -27.56 4.31 -48.75
N THR A 218 -28.28 4.24 -47.63
CA THR A 218 -29.73 4.39 -47.53
C THR A 218 -30.12 5.11 -46.25
N LYS A 219 -31.15 5.95 -46.30
CA LYS A 219 -31.74 6.63 -45.14
C LYS A 219 -33.12 6.03 -44.86
N ASN A 220 -33.14 4.85 -44.23
CA ASN A 220 -34.38 4.13 -43.98
C ASN A 220 -34.98 4.51 -42.63
N PHE A 221 -36.31 4.51 -42.56
CA PHE A 221 -37.06 4.55 -41.31
C PHE A 221 -38.08 3.42 -41.30
N VAL A 222 -38.33 2.90 -40.10
CA VAL A 222 -39.26 1.79 -39.87
C VAL A 222 -40.42 2.33 -39.05
N ILE A 223 -41.64 2.02 -39.48
CA ILE A 223 -42.87 2.30 -38.74
C ILE A 223 -43.69 1.03 -38.64
N ASP A 224 -44.56 0.96 -37.65
CA ASP A 224 -45.58 -0.10 -37.58
C ASP A 224 -46.53 0.01 -38.77
N HIS A 225 -46.97 -1.13 -39.29
CA HIS A 225 -47.93 -1.14 -40.39
C HIS A 225 -49.27 -0.58 -39.90
N PRO A 226 -49.83 0.48 -40.52
CA PRO A 226 -50.97 1.21 -39.95
C PRO A 226 -52.27 0.40 -39.91
N LEU A 227 -52.36 -0.70 -40.67
CA LEU A 227 -53.48 -1.64 -40.64
C LEU A 227 -53.19 -2.93 -39.86
N ASP A 228 -51.94 -3.19 -39.48
CA ASP A 228 -51.53 -4.46 -38.86
C ASP A 228 -50.25 -4.26 -38.00
N PRO A 229 -50.30 -3.38 -36.97
CA PRO A 229 -49.11 -2.91 -36.27
C PRO A 229 -48.43 -4.01 -35.43
N GLU A 230 -49.17 -5.04 -35.03
CA GLU A 230 -48.64 -6.13 -34.20
C GLU A 230 -47.83 -7.15 -35.01
N ASN A 231 -48.09 -7.28 -36.32
CA ASN A 231 -47.51 -8.36 -37.13
C ASN A 231 -46.66 -7.86 -38.31
N LYS A 232 -46.76 -6.58 -38.68
CA LYS A 232 -46.09 -6.02 -39.86
C LYS A 232 -45.44 -4.69 -39.57
N GLN A 233 -44.31 -4.47 -40.24
CA GLN A 233 -43.61 -3.18 -40.28
C GLN A 233 -43.55 -2.69 -41.72
N LEU A 234 -43.52 -1.37 -41.89
CA LEU A 234 -43.22 -0.72 -43.15
C LEU A 234 -41.83 -0.09 -43.08
N ILE A 235 -40.98 -0.46 -44.04
CA ILE A 235 -39.65 0.11 -44.21
C ILE A 235 -39.73 1.07 -45.39
N HIS A 236 -39.51 2.36 -45.13
CA HIS A 236 -39.44 3.39 -46.16
C HIS A 236 -38.04 3.98 -46.22
N SER A 237 -37.68 4.51 -47.38
CA SER A 237 -36.49 5.35 -47.54
C SER A 237 -36.90 6.82 -47.61
N SER A 238 -36.12 7.69 -46.97
CA SER A 238 -36.36 9.13 -46.98
C SER A 238 -35.98 9.76 -48.32
N LEU A 239 -36.84 10.67 -48.79
CA LEU A 239 -36.52 11.65 -49.83
C LEU A 239 -36.37 13.01 -49.16
N GLU A 240 -35.25 13.69 -49.40
CA GLU A 240 -34.94 14.96 -48.74
C GLU A 240 -35.43 16.12 -49.59
N GLY A 241 -36.37 16.89 -49.04
CA GLY A 241 -36.91 18.10 -49.64
C GLY A 241 -37.52 18.99 -48.56
N PRO A 242 -37.95 20.21 -48.91
CA PRO A 242 -38.57 21.13 -47.95
C PRO A 242 -39.97 20.70 -47.50
N GLU A 243 -40.52 19.60 -48.05
CA GLU A 243 -41.83 19.05 -47.73
C GLU A 243 -41.70 17.64 -47.13
N ILE A 244 -42.45 17.38 -46.06
CA ILE A 244 -42.66 16.02 -45.54
C ILE A 244 -43.70 15.33 -46.43
N ALA A 245 -43.24 14.45 -47.32
CA ALA A 245 -44.10 13.76 -48.29
C ALA A 245 -43.71 12.29 -48.46
N VAL A 246 -44.71 11.48 -48.83
CA VAL A 246 -44.50 10.12 -49.32
C VAL A 246 -44.90 10.05 -50.79
N PHE A 247 -44.12 9.34 -51.59
CA PHE A 247 -44.31 9.26 -53.03
C PHE A 247 -44.62 7.83 -53.45
N TYR A 248 -45.75 7.66 -54.11
CA TYR A 248 -46.14 6.38 -54.72
C TYR A 248 -46.11 6.55 -56.22
N ARG A 249 -45.50 5.58 -56.91
CA ARG A 249 -45.44 5.54 -58.37
C ARG A 249 -46.08 4.25 -58.84
N GLY A 250 -46.89 4.38 -59.89
CA GLY A 250 -47.48 3.25 -60.58
C GLY A 250 -47.60 3.59 -62.05
N GLU A 251 -47.81 2.55 -62.86
CA GLU A 251 -48.00 2.67 -64.30
C GLU A 251 -49.30 1.96 -64.66
N ALA A 252 -50.09 2.57 -65.52
CA ALA A 252 -51.34 2.01 -66.01
C ALA A 252 -51.55 2.43 -67.46
N GLN A 253 -52.20 1.57 -68.23
CA GLN A 253 -52.56 1.85 -69.62
C GLN A 253 -53.99 2.38 -69.69
N LEU A 254 -54.19 3.43 -70.47
CA LEU A 254 -55.52 3.97 -70.78
C LEU A 254 -56.34 2.92 -71.53
N GLN A 255 -57.49 2.57 -70.97
CA GLN A 255 -58.53 1.78 -71.61
C GLN A 255 -59.80 2.64 -71.67
N ASN A 256 -60.26 2.94 -72.89
CA ASN A 256 -61.45 3.78 -73.13
C ASN A 256 -61.41 5.13 -72.37
N GLY A 257 -60.25 5.79 -72.35
CA GLY A 257 -60.06 7.07 -71.68
C GLY A 257 -59.94 7.01 -70.16
N LYS A 258 -59.84 5.81 -69.56
CA LYS A 258 -59.64 5.63 -68.11
C LYS A 258 -58.43 4.75 -67.82
N ALA A 259 -57.74 5.02 -66.72
CA ALA A 259 -56.68 4.18 -66.20
C ALA A 259 -56.82 4.11 -64.68
N GLU A 260 -56.55 2.94 -64.10
CA GLU A 260 -56.61 2.72 -62.65
C GLU A 260 -55.21 2.32 -62.18
N VAL A 261 -54.70 3.03 -61.17
CA VAL A 261 -53.44 2.70 -60.49
C VAL A 261 -53.79 2.20 -59.11
N VAL A 262 -53.55 0.91 -58.87
CA VAL A 262 -53.81 0.29 -57.57
C VAL A 262 -52.69 0.70 -56.61
N LEU A 263 -53.05 1.47 -55.59
CA LEU A 263 -52.15 1.82 -54.50
C LEU A 263 -52.18 0.72 -53.42
N PRO A 264 -51.14 0.64 -52.56
CA PRO A 264 -51.18 -0.27 -51.41
C PRO A 264 -52.41 -0.01 -50.54
N ASN A 265 -53.01 -1.07 -50.00
CA ASN A 265 -54.24 -0.97 -49.18
C ASN A 265 -54.06 -0.08 -47.93
N TYR A 266 -52.83 0.08 -47.44
CA TYR A 266 -52.49 0.94 -46.30
C TYR A 266 -52.34 2.42 -46.67
N PHE A 267 -52.37 2.79 -47.95
CA PHE A 267 -52.12 4.16 -48.42
C PHE A 267 -53.04 5.18 -47.73
N GLU A 268 -54.34 4.89 -47.64
CA GLU A 268 -55.33 5.75 -46.99
C GLU A 268 -55.14 5.86 -45.47
N ALA A 269 -54.53 4.86 -44.84
CA ALA A 269 -54.23 4.87 -43.42
C ALA A 269 -52.93 5.63 -43.10
N LEU A 270 -51.99 5.65 -44.05
CA LEU A 270 -50.69 6.30 -43.89
C LEU A 270 -50.67 7.76 -44.38
N THR A 271 -51.54 8.15 -45.30
CA THR A 271 -51.48 9.44 -45.98
C THR A 271 -52.69 10.33 -45.72
N ARG A 272 -52.52 11.65 -45.81
CA ARG A 272 -53.64 12.61 -45.75
C ARG A 272 -54.66 12.30 -46.85
N LYS A 273 -55.96 12.38 -46.54
CA LYS A 273 -57.05 12.12 -47.49
C LYS A 273 -57.25 13.23 -48.52
N GLU A 274 -56.91 14.45 -48.14
CA GLU A 274 -57.16 15.67 -48.92
C GLU A 274 -55.86 16.29 -49.45
N ASN A 275 -55.96 17.19 -50.42
CA ASN A 275 -54.84 17.96 -50.97
C ASN A 275 -53.68 17.08 -51.46
N ARG A 276 -54.01 15.97 -52.12
CA ARG A 276 -53.04 15.07 -52.75
C ARG A 276 -52.66 15.60 -54.12
N THR A 277 -51.38 15.58 -54.43
CA THR A 277 -50.88 15.91 -55.75
C THR A 277 -50.76 14.63 -56.58
N VAL A 278 -51.40 14.60 -57.74
CA VAL A 278 -51.25 13.52 -58.72
C VAL A 278 -50.52 14.09 -59.93
N LEU A 279 -49.36 13.51 -60.25
CA LEU A 279 -48.58 13.84 -61.44
C LEU A 279 -48.69 12.70 -62.43
N LEU A 280 -49.22 12.99 -63.62
CA LEU A 280 -49.29 12.04 -64.72
C LEU A 280 -48.16 12.34 -65.70
N THR A 281 -47.38 11.31 -66.04
CA THR A 281 -46.34 11.40 -67.07
C THR A 281 -46.70 10.43 -68.19
N PRO A 282 -46.97 10.90 -69.41
CA PRO A 282 -47.11 10.03 -70.56
C PRO A 282 -45.83 9.21 -70.75
N LYS A 283 -45.96 7.89 -70.88
CA LYS A 283 -44.91 7.02 -71.40
C LYS A 283 -45.26 6.72 -72.86
N PHE A 284 -44.41 7.17 -73.78
CA PHE A 284 -44.55 6.95 -75.21
C PHE A 284 -43.80 5.70 -75.64
#